data_AF-A0A3A5V1K2-F1
#
_entry.id   AF-A0A3A5V1K2-F1
#
_cell.length_a   1.000
_cell.length_b   1.000
_cell.length_c   1.000
_cell.angle_alpha   90.00
_cell.angle_beta   90.00
_cell.angle_gamma   90.00
#
_symmetry.space_group_name_H-M   'P 1'
#
loop_
_entity.id
_entity.type
_entity.pdbx_description
1 polymer ?
#
loop_
_entity_poly.entity_id
_entity_poly.type
_entity_poly.pdbx_seq_one_letter_code
_entity_poly.pdbx_strand_id
1 'polypeptide(L)'
;MARTRTSGIIWISVVLLAVAITTSTLGLFMESWRVSDEFVEKDYDGEESEVEGVSFSSGLNNLVMTYDFSEFADGYYEDQCDDDLEDSASEQRGQNAECIDDNTLILTMELSDRCELLEENYDDIIDDGDYSSEYEEETKDERDGVCQSESAGTTGTILLWIGFGTAITSMIICVISAFVAHSGVRLSGGFVGITSGLLMCASTILWLILLPDEKIDLNQGEWDLGVNFILTLVGGFLAVVAGVIALVAGRKGGGNFNSPMQQQQYFQPQQPLYQDQTQYYQKPDPYQQW
;
A
#
# COMPACT_ATOMS: atom_id res chain seq x y z
N MET A 1 3.68 -36.72 -17.32
CA MET A 1 4.75 -35.73 -17.04
C MET A 1 4.35 -34.26 -17.27
N ALA A 2 3.19 -33.91 -17.83
CA ALA A 2 2.81 -32.50 -18.06
C ALA A 2 2.35 -31.72 -16.81
N ARG A 3 2.07 -32.40 -15.69
CA ARG A 3 1.54 -31.78 -14.46
C ARG A 3 2.56 -30.92 -13.69
N THR A 4 3.86 -31.17 -13.84
CA THR A 4 4.91 -30.45 -13.07
C THR A 4 5.29 -29.09 -13.66
N ARG A 5 5.13 -28.88 -14.98
CA ARG A 5 5.54 -27.63 -15.63
C ARG A 5 4.63 -26.43 -15.33
N THR A 6 3.34 -26.64 -15.09
CA THR A 6 2.41 -25.54 -14.77
C THR A 6 2.52 -25.08 -13.32
N SER A 7 3.03 -25.92 -12.42
CA SER A 7 3.27 -25.55 -11.02
C SER A 7 4.41 -24.53 -10.91
N GLY A 8 5.52 -24.71 -11.65
CA GLY A 8 6.66 -23.78 -11.60
C GLY A 8 6.32 -22.35 -12.03
N ILE A 9 5.46 -22.17 -13.04
CA ILE A 9 5.05 -20.84 -13.51
C ILE A 9 4.22 -20.10 -12.46
N ILE A 10 3.37 -20.83 -11.72
CA ILE A 10 2.55 -20.24 -10.65
C ILE A 10 3.45 -19.77 -9.50
N TRP A 11 4.49 -20.52 -9.16
CA TRP A 11 5.45 -20.09 -8.14
C TRP A 11 6.19 -18.81 -8.51
N ILE A 12 6.50 -18.59 -9.79
CA ILE A 12 7.07 -17.32 -10.26
C ILE A 12 6.09 -16.17 -9.97
N SER A 13 4.80 -16.35 -10.28
CA SER A 13 3.76 -15.36 -9.98
C SER A 13 3.65 -15.08 -8.47
N VAL A 14 3.72 -16.12 -7.62
CA VAL A 14 3.69 -15.98 -6.15
C VAL A 14 4.90 -15.18 -5.64
N VAL A 15 6.11 -15.47 -6.16
CA VAL A 15 7.32 -14.72 -5.77
C VAL A 15 7.22 -13.26 -6.20
N LEU A 16 6.74 -12.98 -7.41
CA LEU A 16 6.55 -11.61 -7.89
C LEU A 16 5.50 -10.85 -7.05
N LEU A 17 4.39 -11.49 -6.68
CA LEU A 17 3.41 -10.89 -5.77
C LEU A 17 4.00 -10.64 -4.38
N ALA A 18 4.83 -11.55 -3.85
CA ALA A 18 5.49 -11.34 -2.57
C ALA A 18 6.44 -10.14 -2.59
N VAL A 19 7.21 -9.97 -3.68
CA VAL A 19 8.06 -8.79 -3.87
C VAL A 19 7.20 -7.52 -3.98
N ALA A 20 6.14 -7.54 -4.78
CA ALA A 20 5.22 -6.41 -4.94
C ALA A 20 4.55 -5.98 -3.62
N ILE A 21 4.13 -6.96 -2.81
CA ILE A 21 3.58 -6.73 -1.47
C ILE A 21 4.64 -6.05 -0.60
N THR A 22 5.86 -6.58 -0.57
CA THR A 22 6.96 -6.04 0.24
C THR A 22 7.29 -4.60 -0.15
N THR A 23 7.43 -4.31 -1.45
CA THR A 23 7.71 -2.94 -1.93
C THR A 23 6.54 -1.99 -1.68
N SER A 24 5.30 -2.46 -1.77
CA SER A 24 4.11 -1.66 -1.42
C SER A 24 4.02 -1.40 0.09
N THR A 25 4.47 -2.34 0.93
CA THR A 25 4.57 -2.13 2.38
C THR A 25 5.59 -1.06 2.70
N LEU A 26 6.74 -1.05 2.03
CA LEU A 26 7.70 0.04 2.15
C LEU A 26 7.06 1.36 1.73
N GLY A 27 6.35 1.40 0.60
CA GLY A 27 5.59 2.58 0.18
C GLY A 27 4.57 3.09 1.20
N LEU A 28 3.89 2.21 1.92
CA LEU A 28 2.86 2.60 2.90
C LEU A 28 3.43 3.17 4.20
N PHE A 29 4.63 2.77 4.60
CA PHE A 29 5.17 3.09 5.93
C PHE A 29 6.42 3.97 5.90
N MET A 30 7.08 4.11 4.75
CA MET A 30 8.33 4.85 4.65
C MET A 30 8.10 6.27 4.12
N GLU A 31 8.89 7.20 4.62
CA GLU A 31 8.64 8.65 4.54
C GLU A 31 9.33 9.32 3.34
N SER A 32 10.02 8.57 2.48
CA SER A 32 10.75 9.07 1.30
C SER A 32 9.99 8.91 -0.01
N TRP A 33 8.81 9.55 -0.12
CA TRP A 33 8.04 9.63 -1.37
C TRP A 33 8.53 10.77 -2.26
N ARG A 34 8.89 11.89 -1.65
CA ARG A 34 9.66 12.97 -2.24
C ARG A 34 10.80 13.35 -1.31
N VAL A 35 11.92 13.78 -1.89
CA VAL A 35 13.09 14.22 -1.13
C VAL A 35 13.58 15.55 -1.71
N SER A 36 14.12 16.41 -0.85
CA SER A 36 14.82 17.63 -1.22
C SER A 36 16.05 17.72 -0.34
N ASP A 37 17.22 17.64 -0.95
CA ASP A 37 18.51 17.77 -0.27
C ASP A 37 18.97 19.24 -0.22
N GLU A 38 18.23 20.15 -0.88
CA GLU A 38 18.53 21.56 -0.96
C GLU A 38 17.52 22.36 -0.12
N PHE A 39 18.00 22.92 1.00
CA PHE A 39 17.32 24.00 1.70
C PHE A 39 17.90 25.34 1.24
N VAL A 40 17.03 26.23 0.76
CA VAL A 40 17.44 27.56 0.31
C VAL A 40 16.85 28.57 1.27
N GLU A 41 17.72 29.27 2.00
CA GLU A 41 17.33 30.43 2.82
C GLU A 41 17.43 31.70 1.97
N LYS A 42 16.39 32.53 1.99
CA LYS A 42 16.45 33.87 1.41
C LYS A 42 16.87 34.85 2.48
N ASP A 43 18.01 35.49 2.28
CA ASP A 43 18.49 36.55 3.14
C ASP A 43 17.61 37.81 3.04
N TYR A 44 17.81 38.77 3.95
CA TYR A 44 17.14 40.08 3.94
C TYR A 44 17.29 40.85 2.61
N ASP A 45 18.36 40.58 1.86
CA ASP A 45 18.62 41.18 0.54
C ASP A 45 18.00 40.37 -0.62
N GLY A 46 17.31 39.27 -0.32
CA GLY A 46 16.68 38.37 -1.29
C GLY A 46 17.66 37.46 -2.04
N GLU A 47 18.91 37.37 -1.58
CA GLU A 47 19.87 36.38 -2.08
C GLU A 47 19.52 35.01 -1.49
N GLU A 48 19.44 34.02 -2.38
CA GLU A 48 19.20 32.61 -2.05
C GLU A 48 20.54 31.97 -1.69
N SER A 49 20.65 31.45 -0.47
CA SER A 49 21.82 30.70 0.00
C SER A 49 21.42 29.29 0.40
N GLU A 50 22.21 28.31 -0.04
CA GLU A 50 22.01 26.91 0.36
C GLU A 50 22.49 26.72 1.80
N VAL A 51 21.63 26.13 2.63
CA VAL A 51 21.98 25.75 4.00
C VAL A 51 22.36 24.27 4.00
N GLU A 52 23.64 24.00 4.23
CA GLU A 52 24.17 22.64 4.36
C GLU A 52 23.63 21.97 5.64
N GLY A 53 23.50 20.64 5.62
CA GLY A 53 23.04 19.86 6.76
C GLY A 53 21.53 19.87 7.02
N VAL A 54 20.69 20.34 6.09
CA VAL A 54 19.22 20.24 6.22
C VAL A 54 18.63 19.53 5.00
N SER A 55 17.88 18.46 5.24
CA SER A 55 17.17 17.72 4.19
C SER A 55 15.70 17.50 4.53
N PHE A 56 14.87 17.45 3.50
CA PHE A 56 13.43 17.28 3.61
C PHE A 56 13.01 16.01 2.91
N SER A 57 12.19 15.23 3.58
CA SER A 57 11.56 14.05 3.02
C SER A 57 10.06 14.15 3.27
N SER A 58 9.26 14.00 2.22
CA SER A 58 7.80 13.95 2.35
C SER A 58 7.34 12.52 2.08
N GLY A 59 6.59 11.97 3.03
CA GLY A 59 5.86 10.73 2.86
C GLY A 59 4.51 10.96 2.20
N LEU A 60 3.58 10.02 2.39
CA LEU A 60 2.21 10.23 1.90
C LEU A 60 1.49 11.28 2.75
N ASN A 61 1.57 11.17 4.07
CA ASN A 61 0.79 12.00 5.01
C ASN A 61 1.67 12.74 6.03
N ASN A 62 2.98 12.69 5.89
CA ASN A 62 3.90 13.32 6.81
C ASN A 62 5.02 14.05 6.08
N LEU A 63 5.60 15.01 6.77
CA LEU A 63 6.80 15.73 6.38
C LEU A 63 7.87 15.44 7.43
N VAL A 64 9.06 15.12 6.96
CA VAL A 64 10.22 14.80 7.77
C VAL A 64 11.32 15.79 7.42
N MET A 65 11.86 16.45 8.43
CA MET A 65 13.02 17.34 8.31
C MET A 65 14.16 16.68 9.05
N THR A 66 15.31 16.57 8.41
CA THR A 66 16.52 16.01 9.03
C THR A 66 17.56 17.11 9.11
N TYR A 67 18.04 17.36 10.32
CA TYR A 67 19.15 18.28 10.61
C TYR A 67 20.39 17.45 10.94
N ASP A 68 21.42 17.58 10.13
CA ASP A 68 22.77 17.08 10.39
C ASP A 68 23.61 18.24 10.96
N PHE A 69 23.78 18.24 12.28
CA PHE A 69 24.53 19.25 13.02
C PHE A 69 26.02 19.27 12.72
N SER A 70 26.57 18.23 12.10
CA SER A 70 27.99 18.21 11.70
C SER A 70 28.25 19.10 10.48
N GLU A 71 27.24 19.27 9.63
CA GLU A 71 27.28 20.14 8.45
C GLU A 71 26.59 21.48 8.72
N PHE A 72 25.52 21.47 9.52
CA PHE A 72 24.76 22.67 9.85
C PHE A 72 25.58 23.68 10.65
N ALA A 73 25.59 24.93 10.19
CA ALA A 73 26.29 26.04 10.83
C ALA A 73 27.78 25.76 11.13
N ASP A 74 28.49 25.14 10.18
CA ASP A 74 29.92 24.78 10.29
C ASP A 74 30.24 23.89 11.52
N GLY A 75 29.30 23.05 11.95
CA GLY A 75 29.48 22.17 13.11
C GLY A 75 29.33 22.87 14.46
N TYR A 76 28.78 24.10 14.49
CA TYR A 76 28.59 24.83 15.75
C TYR A 76 27.69 24.08 16.76
N TYR A 77 26.78 23.25 16.25
CA TYR A 77 25.85 22.44 17.04
C TYR A 77 26.24 20.96 17.13
N GLU A 78 27.48 20.61 16.77
CA GLU A 78 27.97 19.24 16.91
C GLU A 78 27.84 18.77 18.38
N ASP A 79 27.42 17.52 18.56
CA ASP A 79 27.10 16.86 19.83
C ASP A 79 25.95 17.52 20.64
N GLN A 80 25.08 18.31 20.01
CA GLN A 80 23.93 18.95 20.68
C GLN A 80 22.59 18.22 20.48
N CYS A 81 22.56 17.06 19.80
CA CYS A 81 21.37 16.23 19.81
C CYS A 81 21.27 15.46 21.14
N ASP A 82 20.57 16.05 22.11
CA ASP A 82 20.32 15.45 23.42
C ASP A 82 18.82 15.38 23.77
N ASP A 83 18.51 14.67 24.86
CA ASP A 83 17.14 14.49 25.34
C ASP A 83 16.45 15.86 25.61
N ASP A 84 17.20 16.89 26.02
CA ASP A 84 16.65 18.22 26.29
C ASP A 84 16.25 18.92 24.98
N LEU A 85 17.04 18.77 23.90
CA LEU A 85 16.69 19.28 22.57
C LEU A 85 15.48 18.53 21.99
N GLU A 86 15.45 17.20 22.09
CA GLU A 86 14.34 16.35 21.65
C GLU A 86 13.03 16.73 22.34
N ASP A 87 13.05 16.86 23.67
CA ASP A 87 11.88 17.28 24.46
C ASP A 87 11.44 18.70 24.04
N SER A 88 12.38 19.63 23.88
CA SER A 88 12.04 21.01 23.50
C SER A 88 11.43 21.13 22.08
N ALA A 89 11.91 20.31 21.15
CA ALA A 89 11.44 20.28 19.77
C ALA A 89 10.07 19.60 19.65
N SER A 90 9.84 18.51 20.39
CA SER A 90 8.56 17.80 20.42
C SER A 90 7.44 18.58 21.12
N GLU A 91 7.77 19.35 22.17
CA GLU A 91 6.81 20.24 22.84
C GLU A 91 6.32 21.37 21.92
N GLN A 92 7.11 21.74 20.90
CA GLN A 92 6.67 22.70 19.89
C GLN A 92 5.83 22.02 18.81
N ARG A 93 4.53 22.32 18.83
CA ARG A 93 3.63 22.22 17.66
C ARG A 93 3.29 20.80 17.18
N GLY A 94 3.25 19.82 18.09
CA GLY A 94 2.75 18.48 17.77
C GLY A 94 3.67 17.71 16.82
N GLN A 95 4.95 18.04 16.82
CA GLN A 95 5.96 17.34 16.03
C GLN A 95 6.56 16.22 16.86
N ASN A 96 6.93 15.12 16.22
CA ASN A 96 7.77 14.11 16.86
C ASN A 96 9.22 14.45 16.52
N ALA A 97 10.03 14.72 17.54
CA ALA A 97 11.46 14.87 17.42
C ALA A 97 12.12 13.56 17.85
N GLU A 98 13.17 13.13 17.15
CA GLU A 98 13.99 11.99 17.55
C GLU A 98 15.45 12.27 17.18
N CYS A 99 16.36 12.15 18.16
CA CYS A 99 17.79 12.14 17.91
C CYS A 99 18.24 10.72 17.49
N ILE A 100 18.70 10.56 16.25
CA ILE A 100 19.24 9.27 15.77
C ILE A 100 20.64 9.01 16.34
N ASP A 101 21.43 10.06 16.41
CA ASP A 101 22.78 10.09 16.96
C ASP A 101 23.08 11.48 17.52
N ASP A 102 24.28 11.66 18.09
CA ASP A 102 24.70 12.90 18.76
C ASP A 102 24.65 14.15 17.83
N ASN A 103 24.56 13.93 16.51
CA ASN A 103 24.63 14.97 15.48
C ASN A 103 23.39 15.04 14.58
N THR A 104 22.42 14.14 14.69
CA THR A 104 21.31 14.05 13.73
C THR A 104 19.95 14.13 14.43
N LEU A 105 19.22 15.21 14.18
CA LEU A 105 17.85 15.41 14.64
C LEU A 105 16.86 15.17 13.50
N ILE A 106 15.88 14.31 13.74
CA ILE A 106 14.73 14.13 12.85
C ILE A 106 13.50 14.77 13.46
N LEU A 107 12.84 15.64 12.70
CA LEU A 107 11.54 16.20 13.01
C LEU A 107 10.49 15.65 12.05
N THR A 108 9.52 14.91 12.58
CA THR A 108 8.38 14.38 11.82
C THR A 108 7.11 15.12 12.18
N MET A 109 6.42 15.64 11.18
CA MET A 109 5.14 16.33 11.31
C MET A 109 4.08 15.64 10.48
N GLU A 110 2.88 15.46 11.03
CA GLU A 110 1.73 15.02 10.24
C GLU A 110 1.16 16.19 9.43
N LEU A 111 0.85 15.94 8.15
CA LEU A 111 0.31 16.98 7.26
C LEU A 111 -1.09 17.43 7.69
N SER A 112 -1.86 16.55 8.35
CA SER A 112 -3.17 16.88 8.92
C SER A 112 -3.04 17.94 10.01
N ASP A 113 -2.13 17.73 10.95
CA ASP A 113 -1.92 18.64 12.08
C ASP A 113 -1.40 20.00 11.57
N ARG A 114 -0.56 20.00 10.53
CA ARG A 114 -0.11 21.23 9.89
C ARG A 114 -1.23 21.95 9.14
N CYS A 115 -2.09 21.22 8.42
CA CYS A 115 -3.25 21.81 7.74
C CYS A 115 -4.22 22.43 8.75
N GLU A 116 -4.57 21.73 9.83
CA GLU A 116 -5.44 22.23 10.90
C GLU A 116 -4.87 23.51 11.54
N LEU A 117 -3.56 23.53 11.82
CA LEU A 117 -2.89 24.71 12.38
C LEU A 117 -2.88 25.90 11.41
N LEU A 118 -2.68 25.67 10.11
CA LEU A 118 -2.74 26.74 9.11
C LEU A 118 -4.17 27.24 8.88
N GLU A 119 -5.17 26.36 9.00
CA GLU A 119 -6.58 26.75 8.96
C GLU A 119 -6.95 27.63 10.16
N GLU A 120 -6.56 27.25 11.38
CA GLU A 120 -6.77 28.05 12.59
C GLU A 120 -6.08 29.42 12.49
N ASN A 121 -4.80 29.46 12.07
CA ASN A 121 -4.08 30.72 11.89
C ASN A 121 -4.73 31.63 10.84
N TYR A 122 -5.23 31.06 9.75
CA TYR A 122 -5.88 31.84 8.69
C TYR A 122 -7.21 32.45 9.15
N ASP A 123 -8.01 31.68 9.91
CA ASP A 123 -9.27 32.17 10.47
C ASP A 123 -9.03 33.31 11.47
N ASP A 124 -8.00 33.20 12.32
CA ASP A 124 -7.61 34.27 13.25
C ASP A 124 -7.19 35.56 12.52
N ILE A 125 -6.43 35.43 11.42
CA ILE A 125 -6.02 36.57 10.57
C ILE A 125 -7.24 37.28 9.98
N ILE A 126 -8.22 36.53 9.46
CA ILE A 126 -9.46 37.09 8.91
C ILE A 126 -10.28 37.81 9.99
N ASP A 127 -10.39 37.21 11.18
CA ASP A 127 -11.23 37.73 12.26
C ASP A 127 -10.65 39.02 12.88
N ASP A 128 -9.32 39.13 12.97
CA ASP A 128 -8.64 40.33 13.48
C ASP A 128 -8.72 41.51 12.49
N GLY A 129 -8.74 41.25 11.17
CA GLY A 129 -8.98 42.25 10.12
C GLY A 129 -7.96 43.40 10.04
N ASP A 130 -6.79 43.27 10.69
CA ASP A 130 -5.71 44.27 10.75
C ASP A 130 -4.51 43.92 9.85
N TYR A 131 -4.58 42.79 9.13
CA TYR A 131 -3.52 42.34 8.24
C TYR A 131 -3.69 42.90 6.82
N SER A 132 -2.56 43.05 6.11
CA SER A 132 -2.59 43.45 4.70
C SER A 132 -3.13 42.32 3.83
N SER A 133 -3.87 42.65 2.76
CA SER A 133 -4.42 41.67 1.81
C SER A 133 -3.35 40.75 1.17
N GLU A 134 -2.11 41.21 1.07
CA GLU A 134 -0.98 40.43 0.56
C GLU A 134 -0.60 39.29 1.51
N TYR A 135 -0.51 39.58 2.82
CA TYR A 135 -0.25 38.57 3.85
C TYR A 135 -1.40 37.55 3.99
N GLU A 136 -2.64 38.01 3.83
CA GLU A 136 -3.81 37.11 3.79
C GLU A 136 -3.75 36.15 2.60
N GLU A 137 -3.35 36.62 1.42
CA GLU A 137 -3.22 35.80 0.21
C GLU A 137 -2.09 34.78 0.34
N GLU A 138 -0.92 35.19 0.84
CA GLU A 138 0.23 34.31 1.10
C GLU A 138 -0.10 33.19 2.10
N THR A 139 -0.75 33.54 3.23
CA THR A 139 -1.15 32.54 4.23
C THR A 139 -2.18 31.56 3.68
N LYS A 140 -3.09 32.06 2.84
CA LYS A 140 -4.12 31.25 2.19
C LYS A 140 -3.50 30.25 1.21
N ASP A 141 -2.54 30.69 0.41
CA ASP A 141 -1.86 29.85 -0.57
C ASP A 141 -1.01 28.78 0.13
N GLU A 142 -0.31 29.11 1.24
CA GLU A 142 0.40 28.12 2.07
C GLU A 142 -0.56 27.07 2.62
N ARG A 143 -1.68 27.51 3.21
CA ARG A 143 -2.73 26.61 3.72
C ARG A 143 -3.26 25.70 2.62
N ASP A 144 -3.69 26.25 1.49
CA ASP A 144 -4.27 25.49 0.40
C ASP A 144 -3.28 24.46 -0.16
N GLY A 145 -1.99 24.82 -0.26
CA GLY A 145 -0.93 23.90 -0.69
C GLY A 145 -0.69 22.73 0.27
N VAL A 146 -0.65 22.98 1.59
CA VAL A 146 -0.46 21.93 2.60
C VAL A 146 -1.69 21.03 2.69
N CYS A 147 -2.89 21.59 2.79
CA CYS A 147 -4.13 20.84 2.89
C CYS A 147 -4.42 20.02 1.62
N GLN A 148 -4.05 20.54 0.44
CA GLN A 148 -4.12 19.75 -0.80
C GLN A 148 -3.15 18.57 -0.78
N SER A 149 -1.93 18.76 -0.27
CA SER A 149 -0.92 17.70 -0.13
C SER A 149 -1.37 16.61 0.84
N GLU A 150 -1.98 16.98 1.97
CA GLU A 150 -2.61 16.05 2.92
C GLU A 150 -3.73 15.22 2.24
N SER A 151 -4.62 15.89 1.49
CA SER A 151 -5.71 15.24 0.76
C SER A 151 -5.20 14.26 -0.31
N ALA A 152 -4.15 14.65 -1.04
CA ALA A 152 -3.46 13.79 -2.00
C ALA A 152 -2.87 12.56 -1.31
N GLY A 153 -2.16 12.78 -0.20
CA GLY A 153 -1.61 11.77 0.68
C GLY A 153 -2.63 10.74 1.15
N THR A 154 -3.74 11.23 1.71
CA THR A 154 -4.81 10.40 2.26
C THR A 154 -5.46 9.57 1.16
N THR A 155 -5.75 10.19 0.01
CA THR A 155 -6.34 9.49 -1.13
C THR A 155 -5.39 8.42 -1.68
N GLY A 156 -4.10 8.72 -1.80
CA GLY A 156 -3.07 7.76 -2.18
C GLY A 156 -2.96 6.61 -1.18
N THR A 157 -2.95 6.91 0.12
CA THR A 157 -2.87 5.91 1.18
C THR A 157 -4.06 4.94 1.13
N ILE A 158 -5.28 5.44 0.95
CA ILE A 158 -6.50 4.61 0.84
C ILE A 158 -6.42 3.67 -0.37
N LEU A 159 -6.05 4.18 -1.54
CA LEU A 159 -5.93 3.38 -2.75
C LEU A 159 -4.82 2.32 -2.65
N LEU A 160 -3.68 2.67 -2.03
CA LEU A 160 -2.62 1.71 -1.74
C LEU A 160 -3.08 0.60 -0.80
N TRP A 161 -3.81 0.90 0.27
CA TRP A 161 -4.35 -0.12 1.17
C TRP A 161 -5.28 -1.10 0.46
N ILE A 162 -6.14 -0.60 -0.43
CA ILE A 162 -7.02 -1.46 -1.24
C ILE A 162 -6.18 -2.31 -2.22
N GLY A 163 -5.19 -1.71 -2.89
CA GLY A 163 -4.25 -2.41 -3.75
C GLY A 163 -3.50 -3.51 -3.01
N PHE A 164 -2.96 -3.19 -1.84
CA PHE A 164 -2.24 -4.10 -0.96
C PHE A 164 -3.10 -5.28 -0.48
N GLY A 165 -4.30 -5.02 0.02
CA GLY A 165 -5.23 -6.06 0.45
C GLY A 165 -5.66 -6.99 -0.69
N THR A 166 -5.88 -6.44 -1.89
CA THR A 166 -6.19 -7.24 -3.08
C THR A 166 -4.98 -8.04 -3.58
N ALA A 167 -3.76 -7.53 -3.45
CA ALA A 167 -2.53 -8.26 -3.78
C ALA A 167 -2.32 -9.47 -2.86
N ILE A 168 -2.53 -9.32 -1.55
CA ILE A 168 -2.49 -10.44 -0.59
C ILE A 168 -3.54 -11.50 -0.97
N THR A 169 -4.75 -11.07 -1.26
CA THR A 169 -5.83 -11.98 -1.68
C THR A 169 -5.46 -12.72 -2.97
N SER A 170 -4.89 -12.04 -3.97
CA SER A 170 -4.39 -12.66 -5.20
C SER A 170 -3.29 -13.70 -4.90
N MET A 171 -2.35 -13.38 -4.02
CA MET A 171 -1.25 -14.28 -3.63
C MET A 171 -1.81 -15.56 -3.01
N ILE A 172 -2.74 -15.45 -2.05
CA ILE A 172 -3.39 -16.61 -1.41
C ILE A 172 -4.09 -17.48 -2.45
N ILE A 173 -4.87 -16.88 -3.36
CA ILE A 173 -5.55 -17.61 -4.43
C ILE A 173 -4.54 -18.31 -5.35
N CYS A 174 -3.43 -17.66 -5.70
CA CYS A 174 -2.37 -18.24 -6.51
C CYS A 174 -1.71 -19.45 -5.81
N VAL A 175 -1.42 -19.35 -4.51
CA VAL A 175 -0.89 -20.45 -3.70
C VAL A 175 -1.89 -21.62 -3.66
N ILE A 176 -3.17 -21.36 -3.38
CA ILE A 176 -4.21 -22.41 -3.38
C ILE A 176 -4.28 -23.08 -4.77
N SER A 177 -4.18 -22.30 -5.85
CA SER A 177 -4.24 -22.81 -7.23
C SER A 177 -3.02 -23.66 -7.65
N ALA A 178 -1.93 -23.57 -6.90
CA ALA A 178 -0.76 -24.42 -7.07
C ALA A 178 -1.05 -25.84 -6.54
N PHE A 179 -1.84 -25.97 -5.47
CA PHE A 179 -2.25 -27.25 -4.89
C PHE A 179 -3.52 -27.81 -5.54
N VAL A 180 -4.51 -26.94 -5.79
CA VAL A 180 -5.79 -27.30 -6.38
C VAL A 180 -5.73 -27.01 -7.88
N ALA A 181 -5.68 -28.06 -8.70
CA ALA A 181 -5.59 -27.97 -10.16
C ALA A 181 -6.91 -27.53 -10.83
N HIS A 182 -7.58 -26.51 -10.29
CA HIS A 182 -8.82 -25.95 -10.82
C HIS A 182 -8.52 -24.69 -11.64
N SER A 183 -8.85 -24.71 -12.94
CA SER A 183 -8.55 -23.61 -13.88
C SER A 183 -9.25 -22.30 -13.48
N GLY A 184 -10.45 -22.36 -12.91
CA GLY A 184 -11.20 -21.19 -12.47
C GLY A 184 -10.50 -20.39 -11.36
N VAL A 185 -9.84 -21.08 -10.42
CA VAL A 185 -9.12 -20.45 -9.30
C VAL A 185 -7.87 -19.72 -9.79
N ARG A 186 -7.22 -20.26 -10.83
CA ARG A 186 -6.06 -19.61 -11.47
C ARG A 186 -6.45 -18.32 -12.19
N LEU A 187 -7.58 -18.36 -12.88
CA LEU A 187 -8.10 -17.20 -13.60
C LEU A 187 -8.49 -16.08 -12.61
N SER A 188 -9.21 -16.41 -11.54
CA SER A 188 -9.57 -15.41 -10.53
C SER A 188 -8.33 -14.82 -9.85
N GLY A 189 -7.34 -15.64 -9.47
CA GLY A 189 -6.09 -15.14 -8.88
C GLY A 189 -5.35 -14.18 -9.80
N GLY A 190 -5.28 -14.50 -11.10
CA GLY A 190 -4.67 -13.62 -12.09
C GLY A 190 -5.41 -12.30 -12.30
N PHE A 191 -6.75 -12.32 -12.35
CA PHE A 191 -7.55 -11.08 -12.46
C PHE A 191 -7.38 -10.19 -11.24
N VAL A 192 -7.48 -10.75 -10.02
CA VAL A 192 -7.29 -10.00 -8.77
C VAL A 192 -5.87 -9.45 -8.68
N GLY A 193 -4.87 -10.18 -9.18
CA GLY A 193 -3.48 -9.73 -9.22
C GLY A 193 -3.29 -8.52 -10.14
N ILE A 194 -3.88 -8.56 -11.35
CA ILE A 194 -3.82 -7.42 -12.27
C ILE A 194 -4.52 -6.20 -11.67
N THR A 195 -5.72 -6.36 -11.10
CA THR A 195 -6.44 -5.25 -10.49
C THR A 195 -5.66 -4.65 -9.32
N SER A 196 -5.00 -5.48 -8.50
CA SER A 196 -4.17 -5.00 -7.39
C SER A 196 -3.00 -4.15 -7.86
N GLY A 197 -2.27 -4.60 -8.89
CA GLY A 197 -1.15 -3.86 -9.44
C GLY A 197 -1.57 -2.56 -10.13
N LEU A 198 -2.71 -2.57 -10.82
CA LEU A 198 -3.29 -1.35 -11.40
C LEU A 198 -3.71 -0.34 -10.32
N LEU A 199 -4.28 -0.80 -9.22
CA LEU A 199 -4.64 0.08 -8.09
C LEU A 199 -3.38 0.68 -7.44
N MET A 200 -2.33 -0.10 -7.23
CA MET A 200 -1.05 0.40 -6.71
C MET A 200 -0.44 1.47 -7.63
N CYS A 201 -0.35 1.22 -8.94
CA CYS A 201 0.17 2.21 -9.89
C CYS A 201 -0.74 3.44 -10.03
N ALA A 202 -2.07 3.23 -10.04
CA ALA A 202 -3.03 4.32 -10.09
C ALA A 202 -2.88 5.21 -8.86
N SER A 203 -2.63 4.61 -7.70
CA SER A 203 -2.42 5.34 -6.46
C SER A 203 -1.20 6.26 -6.52
N THR A 204 -0.05 5.74 -6.96
CA THR A 204 1.18 6.55 -7.10
C THR A 204 1.00 7.69 -8.11
N ILE A 205 0.33 7.41 -9.23
CA ILE A 205 0.09 8.42 -10.28
C ILE A 205 -0.92 9.46 -9.80
N LEU A 206 -1.99 9.04 -9.12
CA LEU A 206 -3.03 9.92 -8.64
C LEU A 206 -2.51 10.82 -7.51
N TRP A 207 -1.69 10.28 -6.60
CA TRP A 207 -0.97 11.09 -5.61
C TRP A 207 -0.14 12.18 -6.29
N LEU A 208 0.65 11.83 -7.31
CA LEU A 208 1.47 12.79 -8.05
C LEU A 208 0.65 13.88 -8.77
N ILE A 209 -0.53 13.53 -9.30
CA ILE A 209 -1.43 14.48 -9.98
C ILE A 209 -2.17 15.39 -9.00
N LEU A 210 -2.44 14.89 -7.79
CA LEU A 210 -3.17 15.66 -6.77
C LEU A 210 -2.27 16.61 -5.98
N LEU A 211 -0.96 16.40 -5.98
CA LEU A 211 -0.02 17.35 -5.42
C LEU A 211 -0.18 18.72 -6.11
N PRO A 212 -0.08 19.82 -5.36
CA PRO A 212 -0.13 21.15 -5.96
C PRO A 212 1.01 21.31 -6.99
N ASP A 213 0.67 21.88 -8.16
CA ASP A 213 1.63 22.22 -9.24
C ASP A 213 2.60 23.31 -8.79
N GLU A 214 2.16 24.11 -7.83
CA GLU A 214 2.92 25.17 -7.22
C GLU A 214 3.67 24.60 -6.04
N LYS A 215 4.95 24.95 -5.96
CA LYS A 215 5.85 24.68 -4.85
C LYS A 215 5.02 24.74 -3.58
N ILE A 216 4.98 23.66 -2.80
CA ILE A 216 4.57 23.82 -1.40
C ILE A 216 5.51 24.92 -0.92
N ASP A 217 4.99 26.11 -0.64
CA ASP A 217 5.79 27.34 -0.46
C ASP A 217 6.46 27.33 0.92
N LEU A 218 6.95 26.16 1.31
CA LEU A 218 7.93 25.96 2.35
C LEU A 218 9.30 26.47 1.90
N ASN A 219 9.41 27.44 0.98
CA ASN A 219 10.66 28.09 0.55
C ASN A 219 11.81 27.20 0.01
N GLN A 220 11.65 25.90 -0.19
CA GLN A 220 12.81 25.00 -0.20
C GLN A 220 12.85 24.03 -1.39
N GLY A 221 13.82 24.27 -2.28
CA GLY A 221 14.44 23.29 -3.17
C GLY A 221 13.62 22.74 -4.35
N GLU A 222 14.32 22.16 -5.33
CA GLU A 222 13.73 21.26 -6.31
C GLU A 222 13.45 19.91 -5.64
N TRP A 223 12.18 19.50 -5.58
CA TRP A 223 11.81 18.21 -5.01
C TRP A 223 11.96 17.07 -6.00
N ASP A 224 12.75 16.07 -5.63
CA ASP A 224 12.92 14.84 -6.38
C ASP A 224 11.96 13.73 -5.93
N LEU A 225 11.69 12.80 -6.85
CA LEU A 225 10.91 11.60 -6.53
C LEU A 225 11.74 10.65 -5.67
N GLY A 226 11.26 10.37 -4.47
CA GLY A 226 11.93 9.51 -3.53
C GLY A 226 11.89 8.02 -3.91
N VAL A 227 12.74 7.24 -3.25
CA VAL A 227 12.90 5.81 -3.53
C VAL A 227 11.59 5.03 -3.33
N ASN A 228 10.76 5.41 -2.36
CA ASN A 228 9.52 4.68 -2.06
C ASN A 228 8.45 4.87 -3.14
N PHE A 229 8.40 6.04 -3.76
CA PHE A 229 7.55 6.28 -4.92
C PHE A 229 7.90 5.29 -6.05
N ILE A 230 9.19 5.19 -6.38
CA ILE A 230 9.70 4.30 -7.43
C ILE A 230 9.45 2.84 -7.07
N LEU A 231 9.75 2.43 -5.83
CA LEU A 231 9.53 1.06 -5.36
C LEU A 231 8.06 0.66 -5.40
N THR A 232 7.15 1.56 -5.03
CA THR A 232 5.71 1.31 -5.06
C THR A 232 5.21 1.17 -6.49
N LEU A 233 5.66 2.03 -7.41
CA LEU A 233 5.35 1.95 -8.83
C LEU A 233 5.85 0.64 -9.46
N VAL A 234 7.11 0.27 -9.18
CA VAL A 234 7.70 -0.99 -9.64
C VAL A 234 6.96 -2.19 -9.04
N GLY A 235 6.61 -2.13 -7.75
CA GLY A 235 5.80 -3.13 -7.07
C GLY A 235 4.46 -3.34 -7.75
N GLY A 236 3.73 -2.26 -8.04
CA GLY A 236 2.48 -2.30 -8.79
C GLY A 236 2.64 -2.95 -10.16
N PHE A 237 3.69 -2.60 -10.91
CA PHE A 237 3.99 -3.22 -12.19
C PHE A 237 4.30 -4.72 -12.06
N LEU A 238 5.09 -5.13 -11.06
CA LEU A 238 5.38 -6.54 -10.80
C LEU A 238 4.11 -7.32 -10.46
N ALA A 239 3.18 -6.74 -9.70
CA ALA A 239 1.88 -7.36 -9.42
C ALA A 239 1.04 -7.55 -10.69
N VAL A 240 1.03 -6.57 -11.61
CA VAL A 240 0.38 -6.73 -12.93
C VAL A 240 1.00 -7.88 -13.71
N VAL A 241 2.33 -7.93 -13.81
CA VAL A 241 3.05 -9.00 -14.52
C VAL A 241 2.77 -10.36 -13.89
N ALA A 242 2.77 -10.45 -12.55
CA ALA A 242 2.44 -11.66 -11.83
C ALA A 242 1.00 -12.13 -12.13
N GLY A 243 0.04 -11.22 -12.17
CA GLY A 243 -1.35 -11.51 -12.52
C GLY A 243 -1.50 -12.00 -13.97
N VAL A 244 -0.78 -11.39 -14.93
CA VAL A 244 -0.75 -11.86 -16.33
C VAL A 244 -0.18 -13.27 -16.43
N ILE A 245 0.91 -13.57 -15.72
CA ILE A 245 1.50 -14.92 -15.68
C ILE A 245 0.49 -15.94 -15.15
N ALA A 246 -0.21 -15.62 -14.05
CA ALA A 246 -1.24 -16.49 -13.48
C ALA A 246 -2.40 -16.74 -14.47
N LEU A 247 -2.87 -15.70 -15.18
CA LEU A 247 -3.91 -15.84 -16.21
C LEU A 247 -3.46 -16.75 -17.37
N VAL A 248 -2.24 -16.57 -17.87
CA VAL A 248 -1.69 -17.39 -18.96
C VAL A 248 -1.53 -18.84 -18.53
N ALA A 249 -1.08 -19.08 -17.28
CA ALA A 249 -0.99 -20.42 -16.70
C ALA A 249 -2.36 -21.08 -16.55
N GLY A 250 -3.40 -20.31 -16.20
CA GLY A 250 -4.79 -20.76 -16.15
C GLY A 250 -5.33 -21.17 -17.53
N ARG A 251 -5.08 -20.38 -18.57
CA ARG A 251 -5.53 -20.66 -19.95
C ARG A 251 -4.85 -21.88 -20.57
N LYS A 252 -3.54 -22.02 -20.43
CA LYS A 252 -2.80 -23.18 -20.98
C LYS A 252 -3.15 -24.50 -20.28
N GLY A 253 -3.58 -24.45 -19.02
CA GLY A 253 -4.07 -25.62 -18.29
C GLY A 253 -5.48 -26.08 -18.67
N GLY A 254 -6.24 -25.28 -19.43
CA GLY A 254 -7.62 -25.56 -19.85
C GLY A 254 -7.74 -26.30 -21.20
N GLY A 255 -6.64 -26.55 -21.91
CA GLY A 255 -6.65 -27.35 -23.13
C GLY A 255 -6.85 -28.84 -22.82
N ASN A 256 -8.04 -29.36 -23.13
CA ASN A 256 -8.42 -30.78 -23.14
C ASN A 256 -8.87 -31.43 -21.82
N PHE A 257 -9.83 -30.82 -21.12
CA PHE A 257 -10.85 -31.60 -20.39
C PHE A 257 -12.18 -31.60 -21.15
N ASN A 258 -12.14 -31.89 -22.46
CA ASN A 258 -13.22 -32.62 -23.11
C ASN A 258 -13.09 -34.09 -22.70
N SER A 259 -13.25 -34.37 -21.40
CA SER A 259 -13.63 -35.70 -20.95
C SER A 259 -15.12 -35.62 -20.73
N PRO A 260 -15.96 -36.07 -21.69
CA PRO A 260 -17.37 -36.19 -21.42
C PRO A 260 -17.51 -37.13 -20.22
N MET A 261 -17.94 -36.57 -19.10
CA MET A 261 -18.91 -37.20 -18.19
C MET A 261 -18.86 -38.74 -18.18
N GLN A 262 -17.73 -39.33 -17.81
CA GLN A 262 -17.63 -40.74 -17.46
C GLN A 262 -17.42 -40.84 -15.95
N GLN A 263 -18.43 -40.44 -15.19
CA GLN A 263 -18.53 -40.81 -13.78
C GLN A 263 -19.98 -40.83 -13.29
N GLN A 264 -20.89 -41.44 -14.07
CA GLN A 264 -22.17 -41.98 -13.57
C GLN A 264 -22.56 -43.28 -14.31
N GLN A 265 -21.59 -44.15 -14.62
CA GLN A 265 -21.89 -45.56 -14.91
C GLN A 265 -21.33 -46.42 -13.77
N TYR A 266 -22.15 -47.38 -13.33
CA TYR A 266 -21.95 -48.35 -12.25
C TYR A 266 -22.36 -47.92 -10.83
N PHE A 267 -23.58 -47.41 -10.68
CA PHE A 267 -24.49 -48.04 -9.71
C PHE A 267 -25.25 -49.13 -10.48
N GLN A 268 -24.74 -50.36 -10.48
CA GLN A 268 -25.58 -51.51 -10.76
C GLN A 268 -26.39 -51.75 -9.47
N PRO A 269 -27.71 -51.57 -9.44
CA PRO A 269 -28.51 -52.25 -8.43
C PRO A 269 -28.30 -53.75 -8.68
N GLN A 270 -27.63 -54.43 -7.75
CA GLN A 270 -27.62 -55.88 -7.71
C GLN A 270 -29.09 -56.33 -7.71
N GLN A 271 -29.51 -57.01 -8.78
CA GLN A 271 -30.77 -57.73 -8.79
C GLN A 271 -30.70 -58.81 -7.70
N PRO A 272 -31.59 -58.84 -6.71
CA PRO A 272 -31.71 -60.02 -5.86
C PRO A 272 -32.26 -61.16 -6.71
N LEU A 273 -31.41 -62.17 -6.93
CA LEU A 273 -31.82 -63.49 -7.41
C LEU A 273 -32.78 -64.08 -6.36
N TYR A 274 -34.08 -64.03 -6.63
CA TYR A 274 -35.07 -64.83 -5.90
C TYR A 274 -34.86 -66.30 -6.29
N GLN A 275 -34.05 -67.02 -5.51
CA GLN A 275 -34.13 -68.47 -5.44
C GLN A 275 -35.16 -68.86 -4.39
N ASP A 276 -36.23 -69.41 -4.93
CA ASP A 276 -37.19 -70.32 -4.34
C ASP A 276 -36.51 -71.30 -3.34
N GLN A 277 -37.01 -71.36 -2.09
CA GLN A 277 -37.29 -72.62 -1.38
C GLN A 277 -37.75 -72.41 0.08
N THR A 278 -38.98 -72.87 0.33
CA THR A 278 -39.48 -73.53 1.55
C THR A 278 -39.56 -72.73 2.87
N GLN A 279 -40.77 -72.53 3.38
CA GLN A 279 -41.37 -73.45 4.36
C GLN A 279 -42.77 -72.97 4.76
N TYR A 280 -43.72 -73.90 4.70
CA TYR A 280 -45.10 -73.74 5.16
C TYR A 280 -45.13 -73.47 6.67
N TYR A 281 -45.70 -72.34 7.09
CA TYR A 281 -46.15 -72.18 8.48
C TYR A 281 -47.68 -72.18 8.49
N GLN A 282 -48.24 -73.33 8.87
CA GLN A 282 -49.66 -73.51 9.20
C GLN A 282 -49.99 -72.64 10.42
N LYS A 283 -51.00 -71.77 10.29
CA LYS A 283 -51.57 -71.03 11.41
C LYS A 283 -52.47 -71.98 12.22
N PRO A 284 -52.30 -72.09 13.55
CA PRO A 284 -53.22 -72.90 14.36
C PRO A 284 -54.60 -72.24 14.45
N ASP A 285 -55.64 -73.07 14.34
CA ASP A 285 -57.05 -72.72 14.49
C ASP A 285 -57.36 -72.29 15.94
N PRO A 286 -58.04 -71.15 16.19
CA PRO A 286 -58.28 -70.63 17.54
C PRO A 286 -59.51 -71.23 18.27
N TYR A 287 -60.02 -72.40 17.88
CA TYR A 287 -61.19 -73.03 18.51
C TYR A 287 -60.89 -74.40 19.13
N GLN A 288 -60.07 -74.44 20.18
CA GLN A 288 -60.16 -75.48 21.21
C GLN A 288 -59.98 -74.83 22.59
N GLN A 289 -61.10 -74.28 23.08
CA GLN A 289 -61.39 -74.18 24.51
C GLN A 289 -61.92 -75.55 24.96
N TRP A 290 -61.49 -76.04 26.12
CA TRP A 290 -62.21 -76.77 27.21
C TRP A 290 -61.17 -77.50 28.07
#